data_AF-A0A0G4LXH7-F1
#
_entry.id   AF-A0A0G4LXH7-F1
#
_cell.length_a   1.000
_cell.length_b   1.000
_cell.length_c   1.000
_cell.angle_alpha   90.00
_cell.angle_beta   90.00
_cell.angle_gamma   90.00
#
_symmetry.space_group_name_H-M   'P 1'
#
loop_
_entity.id
_entity.type
_entity.pdbx_description
1 polymer ?
#
loop_
_entity_poly.entity_id
_entity_poly.type
_entity_poly.pdbx_seq_one_letter_code
_entity_poly.pdbx_strand_id
1 'polypeptide(L)'
;MIALIVAQPKVMAPWFAKTLYDGDYSISQRASILIVLGLSARELSGHDTSEYAAAASFPSKRLPERMERMYLEEASVHANRLEAGSGSNLKAIPATALDSIAQDLTSSFLAPLAANAADAATGPDVLKLSSFTSRLNAQGQPKSTAKPKPRLRSIPNTIASLIATNFFFPLTARLQHALRSPASHRRNAPLFQSHLLSLYLKTLAVLIHAAGPSTLALPQMTAELWNLILGLRTQAAPDLPTTHALLIALAAMFEVNAAGSSDGLRKLCADMPREIVETQEWVSGVFNGTRGDDGGQENQVKMLSAGVLITLQEAMERHRALLMGDMIGFT
;
A
#
# COMPACT_ATOMS: atom_id res chain seq x y z
N MET A 1 -6.38 -18.27 -12.48
CA MET A 1 -5.74 -17.06 -13.05
C MET A 1 -4.53 -16.63 -12.25
N ILE A 2 -4.64 -16.46 -10.92
CA ILE A 2 -3.51 -16.08 -10.03
C ILE A 2 -2.28 -16.98 -10.24
N ALA A 3 -2.45 -18.30 -10.14
CA ALA A 3 -1.37 -19.28 -10.36
C ALA A 3 -0.67 -19.15 -11.73
N LEU A 4 -1.37 -18.74 -12.78
CA LEU A 4 -0.76 -18.52 -14.11
C LEU A 4 0.15 -17.29 -14.10
N ILE A 5 -0.30 -16.21 -13.44
CA ILE A 5 0.51 -14.98 -13.30
C ILE A 5 1.73 -15.24 -12.43
N VAL A 6 1.58 -16.00 -11.34
CA VAL A 6 2.69 -16.36 -10.46
C VAL A 6 3.70 -17.26 -11.19
N ALA A 7 3.23 -18.20 -12.02
CA ALA A 7 4.11 -19.09 -12.79
C ALA A 7 4.92 -18.35 -13.87
N GLN A 8 4.32 -17.40 -14.59
CA GLN A 8 4.99 -16.64 -15.66
C GLN A 8 4.64 -15.13 -15.61
N PRO A 9 5.16 -14.37 -14.63
CA PRO A 9 4.77 -12.98 -14.42
C PRO A 9 5.20 -12.06 -15.56
N LYS A 10 6.32 -12.36 -16.23
CA LYS A 10 6.86 -11.54 -17.32
C LYS A 10 5.97 -11.47 -18.56
N VAL A 11 5.20 -12.53 -18.83
CA VAL A 11 4.37 -12.62 -20.04
C VAL A 11 2.89 -12.44 -19.68
N MET A 12 2.44 -13.09 -18.61
CA MET A 12 1.03 -13.09 -18.26
C MET A 12 0.58 -11.75 -17.67
N ALA A 13 1.38 -11.09 -16.81
CA ALA A 13 0.99 -9.80 -16.23
C ALA A 13 0.76 -8.69 -17.28
N PRO A 14 1.67 -8.44 -18.25
CA PRO A 14 1.42 -7.44 -19.28
C PRO A 14 0.30 -7.86 -20.24
N TRP A 15 0.10 -9.17 -20.47
CA TRP A 15 -1.03 -9.67 -21.24
C TRP A 15 -2.36 -9.35 -20.53
N PHE A 16 -2.48 -9.63 -19.23
CA PHE A 16 -3.65 -9.27 -18.44
C PHE A 16 -3.89 -7.75 -18.41
N ALA A 17 -2.82 -6.96 -18.21
CA ALA A 17 -2.90 -5.50 -18.30
C ALA A 17 -3.36 -5.04 -19.69
N LYS A 18 -2.96 -5.72 -20.77
CA LYS A 18 -3.43 -5.42 -22.13
C LYS A 18 -4.90 -5.75 -22.31
N THR A 19 -5.31 -6.96 -21.92
CA THR A 19 -6.70 -7.45 -22.02
C THR A 19 -7.69 -6.59 -21.23
N LEU A 20 -7.26 -5.98 -20.11
CA LEU A 20 -8.08 -5.07 -19.32
C LEU A 20 -8.57 -3.85 -20.11
N TYR A 21 -7.84 -3.39 -21.13
CA TYR A 21 -8.24 -2.24 -21.96
C TYR A 21 -8.72 -2.67 -23.35
N ASP A 22 -8.04 -3.61 -24.00
CA ASP A 22 -8.30 -3.96 -25.41
C ASP A 22 -9.39 -5.02 -25.59
N GLY A 23 -9.69 -5.81 -24.56
CA GLY A 23 -10.65 -6.91 -24.69
C GLY A 23 -12.09 -6.45 -24.51
N ASP A 24 -13.03 -7.12 -25.18
CA ASP A 24 -14.47 -6.95 -25.01
C ASP A 24 -14.97 -7.72 -23.78
N TYR A 25 -14.50 -7.29 -22.61
CA TYR A 25 -14.87 -7.86 -21.33
C TYR A 25 -15.93 -7.04 -20.61
N SER A 26 -16.83 -7.73 -19.90
CA SER A 26 -17.78 -7.12 -18.99
C SER A 26 -17.06 -6.42 -17.82
N ILE A 27 -17.76 -5.52 -17.13
CA ILE A 27 -17.21 -4.81 -15.97
C ILE A 27 -16.77 -5.79 -14.87
N SER A 28 -17.54 -6.86 -14.64
CA SER A 28 -17.20 -7.89 -13.64
C SER A 28 -15.95 -8.67 -14.01
N GLN A 29 -15.74 -8.97 -15.31
CA GLN A 29 -14.53 -9.61 -15.79
C GLN A 29 -13.31 -8.69 -15.64
N ARG A 30 -13.43 -7.40 -15.97
CA ARG A 30 -12.36 -6.42 -15.76
C ARG A 30 -12.00 -6.27 -14.28
N ALA A 31 -13.01 -6.25 -13.41
CA ALA A 31 -12.80 -6.25 -11.96
C ALA A 31 -12.05 -7.51 -11.49
N SER A 32 -12.40 -8.69 -12.01
CA SER A 32 -11.69 -9.93 -11.68
C SER A 32 -10.22 -9.91 -12.12
N ILE A 33 -9.92 -9.34 -13.30
CA ILE A 33 -8.54 -9.19 -13.79
C ILE A 33 -7.72 -8.30 -12.85
N LEU A 34 -8.30 -7.18 -12.39
CA LEU A 34 -7.66 -6.28 -11.44
C LEU A 34 -7.39 -6.95 -10.09
N ILE A 35 -8.38 -7.65 -9.53
CA ILE A 35 -8.24 -8.41 -8.28
C ILE A 35 -7.12 -9.45 -8.40
N VAL A 36 -7.10 -10.20 -9.50
CA VAL A 36 -6.08 -11.22 -9.76
C VAL A 36 -4.68 -10.60 -9.89
N LEU A 37 -4.53 -9.44 -10.55
CA LEU A 37 -3.25 -8.74 -10.65
C LEU A 37 -2.74 -8.26 -9.28
N GLY A 38 -3.63 -7.70 -8.45
CA GLY A 38 -3.26 -7.27 -7.08
C GLY A 38 -2.86 -8.44 -6.17
N LEU A 39 -3.65 -9.52 -6.15
CA LEU A 39 -3.38 -10.71 -5.33
C LEU A 39 -2.11 -11.44 -5.79
N SER A 40 -1.92 -11.61 -7.11
CA SER A 40 -0.71 -12.26 -7.64
C SER A 40 0.57 -11.49 -7.30
N ALA A 41 0.54 -10.16 -7.26
CA ALA A 41 1.69 -9.37 -6.83
C ALA A 41 2.00 -9.54 -5.34
N ARG A 42 0.97 -9.67 -4.48
CA ARG A 42 1.15 -9.98 -3.05
C ARG A 42 1.70 -11.38 -2.81
N GLU A 43 1.24 -12.37 -3.57
CA GLU A 43 1.80 -13.73 -3.53
C GLU A 43 3.26 -13.74 -4.01
N LEU A 44 3.59 -13.02 -5.08
CA LEU A 44 4.97 -12.92 -5.57
C LEU A 44 5.91 -12.25 -4.56
N SER A 45 5.42 -11.25 -3.84
CA SER A 45 6.20 -10.56 -2.80
C SER A 45 6.26 -11.34 -1.48
N GLY A 46 5.53 -12.45 -1.36
CA GLY A 46 5.52 -13.32 -0.18
C GLY A 46 4.70 -12.77 0.99
N HIS A 47 3.84 -11.78 0.76
CA HIS A 47 2.94 -11.25 1.80
C HIS A 47 1.77 -12.19 2.08
N ASP A 48 1.30 -12.90 1.05
CA ASP A 48 0.22 -13.88 1.16
C ASP A 48 0.73 -15.27 0.73
N THR A 49 0.54 -16.28 1.59
CA THR A 49 0.77 -17.68 1.24
C THR A 49 -0.52 -18.26 0.67
N SER A 50 -0.52 -18.68 -0.59
CA SER A 50 -1.71 -19.33 -1.18
C SER A 50 -2.15 -20.53 -0.35
N GLU A 51 -3.46 -20.73 -0.19
CA GLU A 51 -4.03 -21.90 0.53
C GLU A 51 -3.54 -23.23 -0.07
N TYR A 52 -3.16 -23.22 -1.35
CA TYR A 52 -2.64 -24.35 -2.10
C TYR A 52 -1.11 -24.48 -2.03
N ALA A 53 -0.40 -23.60 -1.32
CA ALA A 53 1.05 -23.69 -1.15
C ALA A 53 1.45 -25.02 -0.48
N ALA A 54 0.62 -25.51 0.44
CA ALA A 54 0.77 -26.84 1.00
C ALA A 54 0.64 -27.92 -0.09
N ALA A 55 -0.42 -27.91 -0.90
CA ALA A 55 -0.62 -28.88 -1.98
C ALA A 55 0.46 -28.80 -3.09
N ALA A 56 1.03 -27.62 -3.33
CA ALA A 56 2.11 -27.38 -4.29
C ALA A 56 3.52 -27.67 -3.73
N SER A 57 3.65 -27.95 -2.43
CA SER A 57 4.93 -28.31 -1.84
C SER A 57 5.36 -29.70 -2.29
N PHE A 58 6.51 -29.77 -2.95
CA PHE A 58 7.04 -31.03 -3.44
C PHE A 58 7.33 -31.99 -2.25
N PRO A 59 7.06 -33.30 -2.37
CA PRO A 59 7.29 -34.24 -1.25
C PRO A 59 8.71 -34.22 -0.69
N SER A 60 9.72 -33.81 -1.47
CA SER A 60 11.10 -33.64 -0.99
C SER A 60 11.30 -32.45 -0.03
N LYS A 61 10.35 -31.52 0.03
CA LYS A 61 10.35 -30.36 0.95
C LYS A 61 9.51 -30.61 2.20
N ARG A 62 8.87 -31.78 2.30
CA ARG A 62 8.16 -32.23 3.49
C ARG A 62 9.01 -33.26 4.20
N LEU A 63 9.06 -33.17 5.53
CA LEU A 63 9.61 -34.28 6.31
C LEU A 63 8.68 -35.49 6.17
N PRO A 64 9.20 -36.73 6.27
CA PRO A 64 8.35 -37.90 6.36
C PRO A 64 7.30 -37.72 7.46
N GLU A 65 6.05 -38.13 7.22
CA GLU A 65 4.89 -37.81 8.09
C GLU A 65 5.14 -38.13 9.57
N ARG A 66 5.94 -39.16 9.85
CA ARG A 66 6.30 -39.56 11.22
C ARG A 66 7.15 -38.52 11.94
N MET A 67 8.07 -37.85 11.23
CA MET A 67 8.89 -36.77 11.78
C MET A 67 8.15 -35.44 11.75
N GLU A 68 7.36 -35.18 10.70
CA GLU A 68 6.52 -33.97 10.61
C GLU A 68 5.57 -33.85 11.82
N ARG A 69 4.93 -34.94 12.24
CA ARG A 69 4.06 -34.95 13.43
C ARG A 69 4.79 -34.59 14.73
N MET A 70 6.07 -34.94 14.86
CA MET A 70 6.86 -34.64 16.06
C MET A 70 7.23 -33.15 16.15
N TYR A 71 7.34 -32.46 15.02
CA TYR A 71 7.67 -31.03 14.98
C TYR A 71 6.42 -30.13 14.91
N LEU A 72 5.27 -30.64 14.42
CA LEU A 72 4.02 -29.89 14.36
C LEU A 72 3.28 -29.83 15.70
N GLU A 73 3.53 -30.75 16.64
CA GLU A 73 2.86 -30.76 17.94
C GLU A 73 3.13 -29.46 18.72
N GLU A 74 4.31 -28.85 18.58
CA GLU A 74 4.66 -27.53 19.15
C GLU A 74 4.05 -26.33 18.40
N ALA A 75 3.73 -26.47 17.10
CA ALA A 75 3.10 -25.41 16.30
C ALA A 75 1.55 -25.47 16.29
N SER A 76 0.97 -26.57 16.77
CA SER A 76 -0.45 -26.90 16.67
C SER A 76 -1.39 -26.02 17.51
N VAL A 77 -0.87 -25.20 18.43
CA VAL A 77 -1.68 -24.26 19.23
C VAL A 77 -2.20 -23.09 18.40
N HIS A 78 -1.68 -22.83 17.19
CA HIS A 78 -2.10 -21.70 16.34
C HIS A 78 -2.76 -22.08 15.01
N ALA A 79 -2.76 -23.36 14.64
CA ALA A 79 -3.27 -23.84 13.34
C ALA A 79 -4.71 -24.42 13.38
N ASN A 80 -5.27 -24.61 14.58
CA ASN A 80 -6.49 -25.41 14.78
C ASN A 80 -7.83 -24.73 14.37
N ARG A 81 -7.81 -23.73 13.47
CA ARG A 81 -9.03 -23.03 13.02
C ARG A 81 -9.42 -23.28 11.57
N LEU A 82 -8.63 -23.99 10.75
CA LEU A 82 -8.87 -24.04 9.30
C LEU A 82 -8.97 -25.45 8.68
N GLU A 83 -8.89 -26.52 9.46
CA GLU A 83 -9.03 -27.89 8.96
C GLU A 83 -10.49 -28.36 9.02
N ALA A 84 -11.31 -27.88 8.09
CA ALA A 84 -12.60 -28.49 7.77
C ALA A 84 -12.95 -28.31 6.29
N GLY A 85 -12.74 -29.35 5.49
CA GLY A 85 -13.42 -29.52 4.20
C GLY A 85 -12.52 -29.72 2.99
N SER A 86 -11.89 -30.89 2.89
CA SER A 86 -11.39 -31.43 1.62
C SER A 86 -12.57 -31.73 0.69
N GLY A 87 -12.82 -30.80 -0.24
CA GLY A 87 -13.73 -30.96 -1.36
C GLY A 87 -13.36 -29.93 -2.42
N SER A 88 -13.24 -30.36 -3.68
CA SER A 88 -12.90 -29.52 -4.83
C SER A 88 -14.00 -28.50 -5.15
N ASN A 89 -14.17 -27.53 -4.27
CA ASN A 89 -15.05 -26.39 -4.47
C ASN A 89 -14.13 -25.21 -4.76
N LEU A 90 -13.99 -24.85 -6.05
CA LEU A 90 -13.26 -23.66 -6.47
C LEU A 90 -13.98 -22.45 -5.86
N LYS A 91 -13.58 -22.07 -4.65
CA LYS A 91 -14.15 -20.91 -3.96
C LYS A 91 -13.90 -19.70 -4.83
N ALA A 92 -14.98 -19.12 -5.35
CA ALA A 92 -14.89 -17.89 -6.12
C ALA A 92 -14.17 -16.85 -5.27
N ILE A 93 -13.19 -16.16 -5.88
CA ILE A 93 -12.47 -15.09 -5.22
C ILE A 93 -13.52 -14.08 -4.73
N PRO A 94 -13.62 -13.82 -3.42
CA PRO A 94 -14.59 -12.85 -2.95
C PRO A 94 -14.22 -11.50 -3.55
N ALA A 95 -15.20 -10.82 -4.15
CA ALA A 95 -15.00 -9.50 -4.75
C ALA A 95 -14.43 -8.47 -3.74
N THR A 96 -14.55 -8.75 -2.45
CA THR A 96 -14.09 -7.95 -1.32
C THR A 96 -12.64 -8.23 -0.87
N ALA A 97 -11.91 -9.16 -1.51
CA ALA A 97 -10.54 -9.51 -1.09
C ALA A 97 -9.58 -8.31 -1.12
N LEU A 98 -9.71 -7.44 -2.11
CA LEU A 98 -8.90 -6.21 -2.17
C LEU A 98 -9.37 -5.15 -1.18
N ASP A 99 -10.64 -5.17 -0.78
CA ASP A 99 -11.18 -4.21 0.18
C ASP A 99 -10.68 -4.50 1.59
N SER A 100 -10.59 -5.78 1.99
CA SER A 100 -9.97 -6.15 3.28
C SER A 100 -8.49 -5.78 3.30
N ILE A 101 -7.77 -6.04 2.21
CA ILE A 101 -6.37 -5.65 2.10
C ILE A 101 -6.22 -4.13 2.19
N ALA A 102 -7.06 -3.37 1.49
CA ALA A 102 -7.04 -1.92 1.57
C ALA A 102 -7.34 -1.42 2.99
N GLN A 103 -8.28 -2.06 3.70
CA GLN A 103 -8.57 -1.76 5.10
C GLN A 103 -7.36 -2.05 6.00
N ASP A 104 -6.68 -3.18 5.82
CA ASP A 104 -5.48 -3.52 6.57
C ASP A 104 -4.38 -2.47 6.34
N LEU A 105 -4.13 -2.06 5.10
CA LEU A 105 -3.19 -0.99 4.75
C LEU A 105 -3.58 0.34 5.40
N THR A 106 -4.86 0.72 5.36
CA THR A 106 -5.31 1.95 6.02
C THR A 106 -5.13 1.91 7.52
N SER A 107 -5.39 0.76 8.15
CA SER A 107 -5.21 0.57 9.59
C SER A 107 -3.74 0.61 9.99
N SER A 108 -2.85 -0.01 9.21
CA SER A 108 -1.39 0.05 9.38
C SER A 108 -0.89 1.49 9.33
N PHE A 109 -1.34 2.25 8.32
CA PHE A 109 -0.96 3.65 8.13
C PHE A 109 -1.47 4.56 9.26
N LEU A 110 -2.72 4.39 9.68
CA LEU A 110 -3.33 5.23 10.72
C LEU A 110 -2.93 4.84 12.15
N ALA A 111 -2.56 3.59 12.42
CA ALA A 111 -2.20 3.10 13.76
C ALA A 111 -1.14 3.95 14.49
N PRO A 112 0.04 4.27 13.91
CA PRO A 112 1.04 5.08 14.60
C PRO A 112 0.55 6.51 14.87
N LEU A 113 -0.24 7.08 13.96
CA LEU A 113 -0.78 8.42 14.12
C LEU A 113 -1.88 8.47 15.19
N ALA A 114 -2.77 7.48 15.20
CA ALA A 114 -3.80 7.33 16.20
C ALA A 114 -3.21 7.09 17.60
N ALA A 115 -2.13 6.31 17.70
CA ALA A 115 -1.41 6.14 18.96
C ALA A 115 -0.84 7.46 19.49
N ASN A 116 -0.16 8.24 18.62
CA ASN A 116 0.36 9.56 18.98
C ASN A 116 -0.75 10.56 19.37
N ALA A 117 -1.88 10.54 18.67
CA ALA A 117 -3.02 11.40 18.96
C ALA A 117 -3.75 11.00 20.25
N ALA A 118 -3.96 9.70 20.49
CA ALA A 118 -4.52 9.18 21.73
C ALA A 118 -3.61 9.53 22.91
N ASP A 119 -2.29 9.46 22.70
CA ASP A 119 -1.32 9.92 23.67
C ASP A 119 -1.49 11.43 23.94
N ALA A 120 -1.55 12.29 22.93
CA ALA A 120 -1.76 13.72 23.15
C ALA A 120 -3.08 14.02 23.89
N ALA A 121 -4.15 13.28 23.60
CA ALA A 121 -5.47 13.45 24.21
C ALA A 121 -5.57 12.95 25.67
N THR A 122 -4.79 11.93 26.04
CA THR A 122 -4.82 11.30 27.39
C THR A 122 -4.12 12.15 28.46
N GLY A 123 -3.52 13.29 28.09
CA GLY A 123 -2.97 14.28 29.02
C GLY A 123 -1.43 14.32 29.07
N PRO A 124 -0.85 15.17 29.94
CA PRO A 124 0.58 15.45 29.97
C PRO A 124 1.43 14.18 30.15
N ASP A 125 2.48 14.07 29.34
CA ASP A 125 3.37 12.90 29.26
C ASP A 125 4.07 12.55 30.59
N VAL A 126 4.03 13.47 31.56
CA VAL A 126 4.55 13.37 32.94
C VAL A 126 3.71 12.46 33.83
N LEU A 127 2.45 12.17 33.48
CA LEU A 127 1.57 11.32 34.30
C LEU A 127 1.38 9.91 33.75
N LYS A 128 2.02 9.58 32.63
CA LYS A 128 1.85 8.29 31.95
C LYS A 128 2.93 7.30 32.37
N LEU A 129 2.52 6.22 33.05
CA LEU A 129 3.44 5.15 33.45
C LEU A 129 4.07 4.42 32.25
N SER A 130 3.43 4.44 31.07
CA SER A 130 3.99 3.89 29.82
C SER A 130 5.20 4.67 29.32
N SER A 131 5.20 6.00 29.41
CA SER A 131 6.33 6.85 29.04
C SER A 131 7.51 6.66 30.01
N PHE A 132 7.22 6.48 31.31
CA PHE A 132 8.23 6.11 32.32
C PHE A 132 8.83 4.73 32.08
N THR A 133 8.03 3.71 31.74
CA THR A 133 8.60 2.38 31.40
C THR A 133 9.44 2.42 30.13
N SER A 134 9.07 3.23 29.13
CA SER A 134 9.88 3.45 27.93
C SER A 134 11.20 4.15 28.26
N ARG A 135 11.17 5.21 29.08
CA ARG A 135 12.37 5.93 29.55
C ARG A 135 13.24 5.07 30.48
N LEU A 136 12.65 4.25 31.34
CA LEU A 136 13.35 3.32 32.23
C LEU A 136 13.98 2.17 31.45
N ASN A 137 13.31 1.64 30.42
CA ASN A 137 13.88 0.65 29.50
C ASN A 137 14.99 1.27 28.62
N ALA A 138 14.88 2.56 28.29
CA ALA A 138 15.92 3.31 27.60
C ALA A 138 17.12 3.67 28.50
N GLN A 139 16.91 3.84 29.82
CA GLN A 139 17.97 4.12 30.81
C GLN A 139 18.59 2.85 31.44
N GLY A 140 17.85 1.75 31.50
CA GLY A 140 18.29 0.47 32.06
C GLY A 140 19.10 -0.39 31.09
N GLN A 141 19.17 -0.01 29.81
CA GLN A 141 20.14 -0.56 28.88
C GLN A 141 21.49 0.13 29.10
N PRO A 142 22.54 -0.58 29.56
CA PRO A 142 23.87 0.00 29.59
C PRO A 142 24.22 0.49 28.18
N LYS A 143 24.91 1.63 28.09
CA LYS A 143 25.54 2.17 26.86
C LYS A 143 26.66 1.25 26.36
N SER A 144 26.44 -0.06 26.29
CA SER A 144 27.31 -1.00 25.61
C SER A 144 27.04 -0.84 24.12
N THR A 145 27.97 -0.19 23.44
CA THR A 145 28.26 -0.34 22.02
C THR A 145 27.00 -0.54 21.17
N ALA A 146 26.39 0.56 20.75
CA ALA A 146 25.44 0.54 19.63
C ALA A 146 26.15 -0.10 18.44
N LYS A 147 26.00 -1.43 18.30
CA LYS A 147 26.32 -2.13 17.06
C LYS A 147 25.51 -1.38 16.02
N PRO A 148 26.16 -0.84 14.96
CA PRO A 148 25.42 -0.18 13.90
C PRO A 148 24.34 -1.17 13.46
N LYS A 149 23.05 -0.79 13.56
CA LYS A 149 21.99 -1.52 12.87
C LYS A 149 22.56 -1.80 11.49
N PRO A 150 22.70 -3.06 11.07
CA PRO A 150 23.28 -3.33 9.78
C PRO A 150 22.46 -2.50 8.80
N ARG A 151 23.12 -1.54 8.15
CA ARG A 151 22.58 -0.93 6.94
C ARG A 151 22.49 -2.11 6.00
N LEU A 152 21.38 -2.84 6.07
CA LEU A 152 20.98 -3.82 5.09
C LEU A 152 20.95 -3.00 3.81
N ARG A 153 22.06 -3.07 3.07
CA ARG A 153 22.12 -2.60 1.69
C ARG A 153 20.86 -3.20 1.09
N SER A 154 19.97 -2.35 0.58
CA SER A 154 18.73 -2.78 -0.06
C SER A 154 19.12 -3.87 -1.05
N ILE A 155 18.91 -5.13 -0.68
CA ILE A 155 19.15 -6.23 -1.59
C ILE A 155 18.14 -5.95 -2.70
N PRO A 156 18.58 -5.70 -3.94
CA PRO A 156 17.67 -5.31 -4.98
C PRO A 156 16.69 -6.46 -5.17
N ASN A 157 15.46 -6.26 -4.72
CA ASN A 157 14.40 -7.24 -4.84
C ASN A 157 14.13 -7.42 -6.34
N THR A 158 14.60 -8.51 -6.92
CA THR A 158 14.32 -8.87 -8.32
C THR A 158 12.81 -8.97 -8.57
N ILE A 159 12.06 -9.32 -7.53
CA ILE A 159 10.60 -9.37 -7.55
C ILE A 159 10.02 -7.96 -7.66
N ALA A 160 10.59 -6.98 -6.96
CA ALA A 160 10.10 -5.61 -7.02
C ALA A 160 10.35 -4.98 -8.40
N SER A 161 11.48 -5.28 -9.05
CA SER A 161 11.71 -4.86 -10.44
C SER A 161 10.77 -5.56 -11.43
N LEU A 162 10.42 -6.83 -11.18
CA LEU A 162 9.40 -7.54 -11.98
C LEU A 162 8.00 -6.92 -11.83
N ILE A 163 7.60 -6.55 -10.61
CA ILE A 163 6.30 -5.91 -10.33
C ILE A 163 6.26 -4.54 -11.01
N ALA A 164 7.31 -3.73 -10.84
CA ALA A 164 7.41 -2.41 -11.47
C ALA A 164 7.25 -2.50 -13.00
N THR A 165 8.05 -3.35 -13.64
CA THR A 165 8.14 -3.46 -15.11
C THR A 165 6.93 -4.11 -15.77
N ASN A 166 6.39 -5.18 -15.18
CA ASN A 166 5.39 -6.02 -15.84
C ASN A 166 3.96 -5.77 -15.38
N PHE A 167 3.77 -5.22 -14.18
CA PHE A 167 2.45 -4.94 -13.62
C PHE A 167 2.19 -3.44 -13.61
N PHE A 168 3.04 -2.69 -12.91
CA PHE A 168 2.76 -1.29 -12.58
C PHE A 168 2.83 -0.36 -13.81
N PHE A 169 3.99 -0.28 -14.48
CA PHE A 169 4.15 0.66 -15.61
C PHE A 169 3.19 0.41 -16.79
N PRO A 170 2.91 -0.84 -17.21
CA PRO A 170 1.93 -1.08 -18.28
C PRO A 170 0.53 -0.63 -17.91
N LEU A 171 0.12 -0.79 -16.63
CA LEU A 171 -1.18 -0.32 -16.16
C LEU A 171 -1.22 1.21 -16.14
N THR A 172 -0.25 1.85 -15.47
CA THR A 172 -0.24 3.31 -15.29
C THR A 172 -0.13 4.05 -16.62
N ALA A 173 0.75 3.62 -17.52
CA ALA A 173 0.93 4.26 -18.83
C ALA A 173 -0.37 4.27 -19.66
N ARG A 174 -1.13 3.17 -19.65
CA ARG A 174 -2.40 3.09 -20.37
C ARG A 174 -3.49 3.94 -19.73
N LEU A 175 -3.56 3.99 -18.40
CA LEU A 175 -4.48 4.89 -17.71
C LEU A 175 -4.14 6.35 -17.99
N GLN A 176 -2.87 6.74 -17.96
CA GLN A 176 -2.44 8.10 -18.30
C GLN A 176 -2.79 8.47 -19.73
N HIS A 177 -2.58 7.55 -20.68
CA HIS A 177 -3.00 7.76 -22.05
C HIS A 177 -4.52 7.96 -22.16
N ALA A 178 -5.31 7.13 -21.47
CA ALA A 178 -6.76 7.27 -21.39
C ALA A 178 -7.19 8.60 -20.74
N LEU A 179 -6.44 9.10 -19.76
CA LEU A 179 -6.71 10.37 -19.08
C LEU A 179 -6.47 11.59 -19.98
N ARG A 180 -5.53 11.51 -20.94
CA ARG A 180 -5.26 12.57 -21.92
C ARG A 180 -6.29 12.60 -23.06
N SER A 181 -7.11 11.56 -23.20
CA SER A 181 -8.20 11.50 -24.18
C SER A 181 -9.27 12.57 -23.88
N PRO A 182 -9.95 13.14 -24.91
CA PRO A 182 -11.00 14.14 -24.69
C PRO A 182 -12.10 13.64 -23.74
N ALA A 183 -12.66 14.55 -22.95
CA ALA A 183 -13.64 14.23 -21.90
C ALA A 183 -14.86 13.44 -22.40
N SER A 184 -15.29 13.65 -23.64
CA SER A 184 -16.38 12.89 -24.28
C SER A 184 -16.08 11.39 -24.41
N HIS A 185 -14.84 11.05 -24.80
CA HIS A 185 -14.40 9.65 -24.90
C HIS A 185 -14.14 9.04 -23.52
N ARG A 186 -13.69 9.84 -22.54
CA ARG A 186 -13.44 9.38 -21.16
C ARG A 186 -14.73 8.98 -20.43
N ARG A 187 -15.81 9.76 -20.57
CA ARG A 187 -17.09 9.46 -19.91
C ARG A 187 -17.73 8.16 -20.40
N ASN A 188 -17.50 7.79 -21.65
CA ASN A 188 -18.05 6.58 -22.25
C ASN A 188 -17.14 5.35 -22.06
N ALA A 189 -15.90 5.55 -21.59
CA ALA A 189 -14.98 4.46 -21.38
C ALA A 189 -15.30 3.71 -20.07
N PRO A 190 -15.45 2.37 -20.10
CA PRO A 190 -15.92 1.59 -18.96
C PRO A 190 -14.98 1.65 -17.74
N LEU A 191 -13.71 2.01 -17.96
CA LEU A 191 -12.70 2.14 -16.90
C LEU A 191 -12.91 3.35 -15.98
N PHE A 192 -13.65 4.38 -16.43
CA PHE A 192 -13.94 5.56 -15.63
C PHE A 192 -15.23 5.44 -14.81
N GLN A 193 -15.85 4.25 -14.79
CA GLN A 193 -16.93 3.96 -13.86
C GLN A 193 -16.38 3.94 -12.42
N SER A 194 -17.05 4.67 -11.50
CA SER A 194 -16.65 4.87 -10.10
C SER A 194 -16.15 3.60 -9.39
N HIS A 195 -16.89 2.49 -9.52
CA HIS A 195 -16.53 1.21 -8.91
C HIS A 195 -15.23 0.61 -9.48
N LEU A 196 -15.09 0.60 -10.82
CA LEU A 196 -13.93 0.01 -11.47
C LEU A 196 -12.67 0.87 -11.28
N LEU A 197 -12.84 2.19 -11.28
CA LEU A 197 -11.77 3.14 -10.99
C LEU A 197 -11.28 3.03 -9.53
N SER A 198 -12.21 2.93 -8.56
CA SER A 198 -11.88 2.69 -7.15
C SER A 198 -11.08 1.40 -6.97
N LEU A 199 -11.53 0.31 -7.60
CA LEU A 199 -10.84 -0.97 -7.59
C LEU A 199 -9.45 -0.86 -8.22
N TYR A 200 -9.35 -0.20 -9.37
CA TYR A 200 -8.09 0.03 -10.08
C TYR A 200 -7.07 0.78 -9.20
N LEU A 201 -7.49 1.85 -8.53
CA LEU A 201 -6.63 2.62 -7.63
C LEU A 201 -6.18 1.81 -6.41
N LYS A 202 -7.08 1.03 -5.81
CA LYS A 202 -6.72 0.07 -4.75
C LYS A 202 -5.70 -0.96 -5.25
N THR A 203 -5.84 -1.44 -6.49
CA THR A 203 -4.85 -2.37 -7.05
C THR A 203 -3.49 -1.72 -7.22
N LEU A 204 -3.42 -0.47 -7.68
CA LEU A 204 -2.15 0.27 -7.76
C LEU A 204 -1.52 0.46 -6.39
N ALA A 205 -2.32 0.78 -5.36
CA ALA A 205 -1.86 0.89 -3.98
C ALA A 205 -1.23 -0.43 -3.50
N VAL A 206 -1.91 -1.56 -3.76
CA VAL A 206 -1.43 -2.90 -3.42
C VAL A 206 -0.16 -3.25 -4.20
N LEU A 207 -0.06 -2.91 -5.49
CA LEU A 207 1.14 -3.17 -6.30
C LEU A 207 2.37 -2.43 -5.78
N ILE A 208 2.20 -1.17 -5.34
CA ILE A 208 3.30 -0.39 -4.75
C ILE A 208 3.70 -0.95 -3.39
N HIS A 209 2.74 -1.31 -2.56
CA HIS A 209 3.00 -1.94 -1.28
C HIS A 209 3.72 -3.29 -1.44
N ALA A 210 3.30 -4.12 -2.42
CA ALA A 210 3.93 -5.39 -2.75
C ALA A 210 5.35 -5.23 -3.33
N ALA A 211 5.63 -4.16 -4.08
CA ALA A 211 6.98 -3.84 -4.56
C ALA A 211 7.92 -3.48 -3.39
N GLY A 212 7.36 -2.86 -2.35
CA GLY A 212 8.05 -2.55 -1.11
C GLY A 212 9.14 -1.48 -1.23
N PRO A 213 9.75 -1.10 -0.10
CA PRO A 213 10.67 0.04 -0.02
C PRO A 213 12.05 -0.19 -0.67
N SER A 214 12.44 -1.45 -0.88
CA SER A 214 13.80 -1.80 -1.38
C SER A 214 13.88 -1.85 -2.91
N THR A 215 12.96 -1.20 -3.62
CA THR A 215 12.91 -1.19 -5.08
C THR A 215 13.70 -0.01 -5.66
N LEU A 216 14.56 -0.31 -6.64
CA LEU A 216 15.35 0.73 -7.34
C LEU A 216 14.46 1.67 -8.18
N ALA A 217 13.31 1.16 -8.64
CA ALA A 217 12.36 1.93 -9.45
C ALA A 217 11.38 2.75 -8.59
N LEU A 218 11.57 2.84 -7.26
CA LEU A 218 10.62 3.48 -6.37
C LEU A 218 10.34 4.94 -6.75
N PRO A 219 11.36 5.80 -7.01
CA PRO A 219 11.10 7.21 -7.33
C PRO A 219 10.27 7.37 -8.61
N GLN A 220 10.50 6.50 -9.59
CA GLN A 220 9.73 6.50 -10.83
C GLN A 220 8.30 6.01 -10.60
N MET A 221 8.11 4.91 -9.86
CA MET A 221 6.78 4.41 -9.53
C MET A 221 5.95 5.44 -8.74
N THR A 222 6.60 6.14 -7.80
CA THR A 222 5.94 7.18 -7.00
C THR A 222 5.56 8.37 -7.85
N ALA A 223 6.43 8.87 -8.73
CA ALA A 223 6.11 9.99 -9.61
C ALA A 223 4.94 9.66 -10.56
N GLU A 224 4.95 8.46 -11.15
CA GLU A 224 3.86 8.00 -12.04
C GLU A 224 2.52 7.87 -11.32
N LEU A 225 2.51 7.29 -10.10
CA LEU A 225 1.30 7.22 -9.28
C LEU A 225 0.81 8.61 -8.89
N TRP A 226 1.72 9.49 -8.46
CA TRP A 226 1.36 10.81 -7.99
C TRP A 226 0.71 11.65 -9.09
N ASN A 227 1.30 11.64 -10.28
CA ASN A 227 0.74 12.29 -11.47
C ASN A 227 -0.65 11.74 -11.84
N LEU A 228 -0.86 10.44 -11.68
CA LEU A 228 -2.17 9.82 -11.88
C LEU A 228 -3.21 10.29 -10.86
N ILE A 229 -2.85 10.32 -9.58
CA ILE A 229 -3.73 10.76 -8.49
C ILE A 229 -4.12 12.23 -8.71
N LEU A 230 -3.14 13.08 -8.99
CA LEU A 230 -3.37 14.50 -9.28
C LEU A 230 -4.18 14.69 -10.57
N GLY A 231 -4.02 13.85 -11.58
CA GLY A 231 -4.82 13.90 -12.81
C GLY A 231 -6.28 13.47 -12.60
N LEU A 232 -6.55 12.59 -11.64
CA LEU A 232 -7.88 12.06 -11.32
C LEU A 232 -8.66 12.91 -10.30
N ARG A 233 -8.00 13.82 -9.59
CA ARG A 233 -8.60 14.64 -8.51
C ARG A 233 -9.90 15.33 -8.87
N THR A 234 -10.00 15.86 -10.10
CA THR A 234 -11.17 16.61 -10.58
C THR A 234 -12.35 15.69 -10.91
N GLN A 235 -12.07 14.44 -11.27
CA GLN A 235 -13.09 13.43 -11.55
C GLN A 235 -13.59 12.76 -10.27
N ALA A 236 -12.76 12.72 -9.23
CA ALA A 236 -13.11 12.11 -7.95
C ALA A 236 -13.95 13.01 -7.04
N ALA A 237 -13.96 14.34 -7.25
CA ALA A 237 -14.66 15.29 -6.38
C ALA A 237 -16.15 14.95 -6.03
N PRO A 238 -16.97 14.40 -6.94
CA PRO A 238 -18.35 14.00 -6.60
C PRO A 238 -18.47 12.59 -5.98
N ASP A 239 -17.44 11.75 -6.06
CA ASP A 239 -17.54 10.31 -5.80
C ASP A 239 -16.73 9.88 -4.57
N LEU A 240 -17.42 9.65 -3.45
CA LEU A 240 -16.84 9.18 -2.19
C LEU A 240 -15.99 7.89 -2.29
N PRO A 241 -16.40 6.82 -3.00
CA PRO A 241 -15.60 5.59 -3.07
C PRO A 241 -14.31 5.76 -3.89
N THR A 242 -14.30 6.72 -4.81
CA THR A 242 -13.12 7.04 -5.63
C THR A 242 -12.14 7.91 -4.85
N THR A 243 -12.64 8.92 -4.10
CA THR A 243 -11.78 9.73 -3.21
C THR A 243 -11.14 8.87 -2.13
N HIS A 244 -11.89 7.94 -1.54
CA HIS A 244 -11.36 6.98 -0.58
C HIS A 244 -10.21 6.16 -1.18
N ALA A 245 -10.39 5.61 -2.39
CA ALA A 245 -9.35 4.83 -3.06
C ALA A 245 -8.11 5.66 -3.44
N LEU A 246 -8.27 6.93 -3.82
CA LEU A 246 -7.15 7.85 -4.06
C LEU A 246 -6.34 8.10 -2.78
N LEU A 247 -7.03 8.32 -1.65
CA LEU A 247 -6.37 8.51 -0.35
C LEU A 247 -5.65 7.23 0.10
N ILE A 248 -6.23 6.05 -0.13
CA ILE A 248 -5.55 4.76 0.12
C ILE A 248 -4.28 4.64 -0.72
N ALA A 249 -4.32 5.01 -2.00
CA ALA A 249 -3.16 4.97 -2.87
C ALA A 249 -2.05 5.96 -2.42
N LEU A 250 -2.43 7.16 -1.96
CA LEU A 250 -1.49 8.12 -1.36
C LEU A 250 -0.89 7.57 -0.06
N ALA A 251 -1.71 7.02 0.84
CA ALA A 251 -1.26 6.46 2.10
C ALA A 251 -0.26 5.32 1.88
N ALA A 252 -0.57 4.36 1.00
CA ALA A 252 0.32 3.25 0.66
C ALA A 252 1.64 3.75 0.05
N MET A 253 1.59 4.77 -0.81
CA MET A 253 2.79 5.39 -1.36
C MET A 253 3.64 6.05 -0.27
N PHE A 254 3.04 6.78 0.68
CA PHE A 254 3.78 7.38 1.79
C PHE A 254 4.39 6.33 2.72
N GLU A 255 3.64 5.27 3.04
CA GLU A 255 4.12 4.16 3.88
C GLU A 255 5.35 3.48 3.28
N VAL A 256 5.32 3.16 1.97
CA VAL A 256 6.46 2.52 1.29
C VAL A 256 7.68 3.45 1.24
N ASN A 257 7.49 4.74 1.02
CA ASN A 257 8.59 5.70 1.03
C ASN A 257 9.17 5.94 2.44
N ALA A 258 8.33 5.93 3.46
CA ALA A 258 8.75 6.04 4.86
C ALA A 258 9.51 4.80 5.34
N ALA A 259 9.07 3.61 4.92
CA ALA A 259 9.68 2.34 5.32
C ALA A 259 11.11 2.14 4.76
N GLY A 260 11.42 2.71 3.59
CA GLY A 260 12.71 2.50 2.92
C GLY A 260 13.86 3.31 3.47
N SER A 261 13.58 4.48 4.01
CA SER A 261 14.58 5.25 4.76
C SER A 261 13.89 6.30 5.61
N SER A 262 14.47 6.61 6.78
CA SER A 262 14.00 7.71 7.64
C SER A 262 13.97 9.06 6.93
N ASP A 263 14.75 9.21 5.85
CA ASP A 263 14.78 10.40 4.99
C ASP A 263 14.01 10.24 3.67
N GLY A 264 13.29 9.14 3.46
CA GLY A 264 12.59 8.87 2.19
C GLY A 264 11.52 9.91 1.88
N LEU A 265 10.67 10.20 2.88
CA LEU A 265 9.69 11.29 2.79
C LEU A 265 10.34 12.67 2.62
N ARG A 266 11.55 12.86 3.16
CA ARG A 266 12.29 14.12 3.02
C ARG A 266 12.83 14.31 1.61
N LYS A 267 13.35 13.25 0.99
CA LYS A 267 13.82 13.27 -0.41
C LYS A 267 12.68 13.56 -1.35
N LEU A 268 11.53 12.96 -1.10
CA LEU A 268 10.30 13.24 -1.84
C LEU A 268 9.91 14.73 -1.80
N CYS A 269 10.07 15.39 -0.63
CA CYS A 269 9.89 16.84 -0.51
C CYS A 269 10.88 17.66 -1.33
N ALA A 270 12.11 17.18 -1.49
CA ALA A 270 13.13 17.84 -2.30
C ALA A 270 12.90 17.63 -3.81
N ASP A 271 12.50 16.43 -4.20
CA ASP A 271 12.40 16.01 -5.60
C ASP A 271 11.10 16.49 -6.27
N MET A 272 9.98 16.50 -5.54
CA MET A 272 8.63 16.82 -6.07
C MET A 272 7.85 17.80 -5.18
N PRO A 273 8.35 19.04 -5.00
CA PRO A 273 7.72 20.02 -4.10
C PRO A 273 6.36 20.52 -4.61
N ARG A 274 6.17 20.60 -5.93
CA ARG A 274 4.93 21.11 -6.53
C ARG A 274 3.77 20.15 -6.27
N GLU A 275 4.01 18.87 -6.50
CA GLU A 275 3.05 17.78 -6.34
C GLU A 275 2.59 17.70 -4.88
N ILE A 276 3.50 17.93 -3.93
CA ILE A 276 3.19 17.97 -2.49
C ILE A 276 2.24 19.12 -2.15
N VAL A 277 2.50 20.33 -2.63
CA VAL A 277 1.64 21.49 -2.36
C VAL A 277 0.26 21.29 -3.00
N GLU A 278 0.21 20.83 -4.25
CA GLU A 278 -1.07 20.52 -4.92
C GLU A 278 -1.86 19.42 -4.16
N THR A 279 -1.17 18.43 -3.61
CA THR A 279 -1.80 17.36 -2.82
C THR A 279 -2.29 17.87 -1.48
N GLN A 280 -1.52 18.72 -0.81
CA GLN A 280 -1.92 19.33 0.45
C GLN A 280 -3.20 20.17 0.28
N GLU A 281 -3.25 21.01 -0.75
CA GLU A 281 -4.43 21.83 -1.05
C GLU A 281 -5.65 20.94 -1.35
N TRP A 282 -5.48 19.93 -2.20
CA TRP A 282 -6.57 19.02 -2.54
C TRP A 282 -7.08 18.21 -1.34
N VAL A 283 -6.19 17.58 -0.56
CA VAL A 283 -6.59 16.79 0.61
C VAL A 283 -7.20 17.67 1.70
N SER A 284 -6.73 18.91 1.87
CA SER A 284 -7.37 19.91 2.74
C SER A 284 -8.81 20.22 2.28
N GLY A 285 -9.02 20.40 0.98
CA GLY A 285 -10.35 20.56 0.40
C GLY A 285 -11.27 19.35 0.68
N VAL A 286 -10.76 18.13 0.54
CA VAL A 286 -11.52 16.90 0.85
C VAL A 286 -11.84 16.79 2.34
N PHE A 287 -10.88 17.11 3.21
CA PHE A 287 -11.07 17.09 4.66
C PHE A 287 -12.14 18.10 5.10
N ASN A 288 -12.09 19.34 4.58
CA ASN A 288 -13.07 20.37 4.91
C ASN A 288 -14.45 20.10 4.29
N GLY A 289 -14.49 19.44 3.13
CA GLY A 289 -15.73 19.06 2.45
C GLY A 289 -16.43 17.84 3.07
N THR A 290 -15.76 17.06 3.93
CA THR A 290 -16.32 15.85 4.54
C THR A 290 -16.83 16.13 5.96
N ARG A 291 -18.13 15.88 6.18
CA ARG A 291 -18.79 16.16 7.47
C ARG A 291 -18.31 15.21 8.56
N GLY A 292 -18.22 13.91 8.26
CA GLY A 292 -17.60 12.90 9.13
C GLY A 292 -18.29 12.68 10.48
N ASP A 293 -19.59 12.98 10.57
CA ASP A 293 -20.40 12.91 11.79
C ASP A 293 -21.08 11.54 11.95
N ASP A 294 -21.47 10.92 10.83
CA ASP A 294 -22.01 9.57 10.79
C ASP A 294 -20.87 8.57 10.53
N GLY A 295 -20.70 7.58 11.40
CA GLY A 295 -19.63 6.56 11.41
C GLY A 295 -19.56 5.62 10.18
N GLY A 296 -19.84 6.11 8.98
CA GLY A 296 -19.74 5.42 7.71
C GLY A 296 -18.46 5.74 6.91
N GLN A 297 -18.54 5.53 5.60
CA GLN A 297 -17.42 5.73 4.66
C GLN A 297 -16.90 7.18 4.67
N GLU A 298 -17.76 8.17 4.93
CA GLU A 298 -17.34 9.57 5.03
C GLU A 298 -16.37 9.82 6.19
N ASN A 299 -16.58 9.16 7.33
CA ASN A 299 -15.64 9.25 8.44
C ASN A 299 -14.30 8.58 8.09
N GLN A 300 -14.32 7.44 7.38
CA GLN A 300 -13.07 6.80 6.92
C GLN A 300 -12.28 7.71 5.98
N VAL A 301 -12.95 8.37 5.04
CA VAL A 301 -12.34 9.36 4.13
C VAL A 301 -11.79 10.56 4.93
N LYS A 302 -12.53 11.06 5.92
CA LYS A 302 -12.08 12.17 6.79
C LYS A 302 -10.87 11.80 7.65
N MET A 303 -10.86 10.62 8.26
CA MET A 303 -9.72 10.13 9.03
C MET A 303 -8.49 9.92 8.14
N LEU A 304 -8.66 9.34 6.95
CA LEU A 304 -7.55 9.11 6.03
C LEU A 304 -6.99 10.41 5.46
N SER A 305 -7.84 11.38 5.11
CA SER A 305 -7.40 12.70 4.69
C SER A 305 -6.64 13.43 5.80
N ALA A 306 -7.12 13.39 7.04
CA ALA A 306 -6.38 13.93 8.18
C ALA A 306 -5.01 13.26 8.36
N GLY A 307 -4.97 11.92 8.24
CA GLY A 307 -3.72 11.18 8.36
C GLY A 307 -2.70 11.53 7.29
N VAL A 308 -3.16 11.60 6.03
CA VAL A 308 -2.31 12.04 4.91
C VAL A 308 -1.81 13.47 5.13
N LEU A 309 -2.66 14.40 5.57
CA LEU A 309 -2.24 15.79 5.84
C LEU A 309 -1.17 15.88 6.93
N ILE A 310 -1.34 15.14 8.03
CA ILE A 310 -0.36 15.17 9.12
C ILE A 310 0.97 14.60 8.65
N THR A 311 0.98 13.49 7.91
CA THR A 311 2.23 12.93 7.35
C THR A 311 2.93 13.87 6.36
N LEU A 312 2.17 14.58 5.53
CA LEU A 312 2.69 15.62 4.63
C LEU A 312 3.30 16.79 5.41
N GLN A 313 2.60 17.28 6.44
CA GLN A 313 3.07 18.38 7.28
C GLN A 313 4.36 17.99 8.02
N GLU A 314 4.40 16.81 8.64
CA GLU A 314 5.61 16.30 9.30
C GLU A 314 6.79 16.18 8.32
N ALA A 315 6.55 15.69 7.10
CA ALA A 315 7.59 15.58 6.09
C ALA A 315 8.13 16.95 5.67
N MET A 316 7.24 17.92 5.47
CA MET A 316 7.60 19.31 5.14
C MET A 316 8.35 20.00 6.29
N GLU A 317 7.92 19.80 7.54
CA GLU A 317 8.60 20.36 8.71
C GLU A 317 10.00 19.77 8.88
N ARG A 318 10.17 18.45 8.72
CA ARG A 318 11.50 17.81 8.73
C ARG A 318 12.40 18.34 7.63
N HIS A 319 11.85 18.60 6.44
CA HIS A 319 12.60 19.19 5.34
C HIS A 319 13.00 20.65 5.63
N ARG A 320 12.06 21.47 6.13
CA ARG A 320 12.32 22.86 6.54
C ARG A 320 13.34 22.97 7.68
N ALA A 321 13.24 22.11 8.68
CA ALA A 321 14.17 22.07 9.80
C ALA A 321 15.60 21.76 9.34
N LEU A 322 15.79 20.92 8.32
CA LEU A 322 17.10 20.71 7.71
C LEU A 322 17.58 21.95 6.98
N LEU A 323 16.75 22.59 6.15
CA LEU A 323 17.15 23.82 5.46
C LEU A 323 17.57 24.90 6.45
N MET A 324 16.85 25.04 7.56
CA MET A 324 17.20 25.96 8.64
C MET A 324 18.47 25.52 9.39
N GLY A 325 18.65 24.23 9.65
CA GLY A 325 19.86 23.68 10.29
C GLY A 325 21.11 23.80 9.43
N ASP A 326 21.01 23.57 8.12
CA ASP A 326 22.08 23.77 7.15
C ASP A 326 22.44 25.25 7.03
N MET A 327 21.46 26.16 7.12
CA MET A 327 21.72 27.60 7.18
C MET A 327 22.43 28.06 8.47
N ILE A 328 22.30 27.31 9.58
CA ILE A 328 23.01 27.61 10.84
C ILE A 328 24.47 27.13 10.80
N GLY A 329 24.83 26.23 9.88
CA GLY A 329 26.20 25.74 9.68
C GLY A 329 27.15 26.69 8.93
N PHE A 330 26.68 27.87 8.49
CA PHE A 330 27.45 28.83 7.68
C PHE A 330 27.75 30.16 8.40
N THR A 331 27.90 30.14 9.72
CA THR A 331 28.33 31.31 10.52
C THR A 331 29.56 31.00 11.34
#